data_AF-A0A817GPZ4-F1
#
_entry.id   AF-A0A817GPZ4-F1
#
_cell.length_a   1.000
_cell.length_b   1.000
_cell.length_c   1.000
_cell.angle_alpha   90.00
_cell.angle_beta   90.00
_cell.angle_gamma   90.00
#
_symmetry.space_group_name_H-M   'P 1'
#
loop_
_entity.id
_entity.type
_entity.pdbx_description
1 polymer ?
#
loop_
_entity_poly.entity_id
_entity_poly.type
_entity_poly.pdbx_seq_one_letter_code
_entity_poly.pdbx_strand_id
1 'polypeptide(L)'
;MLKRLPLPTATLNIKALNSSTLSVFSPEDTLGTIWNRLMVEEQKLSPNFDEYYTSCAPAICTYTIVQRMDRVYIVTTISGLFGGLVTSLRLIVPVAAKLFHLIFFHQRRRRSNIHDQELDRHEGKQPSHT
;
A
#
# COMPACT_ATOMS: atom_id res chain seq x y z
N MET A 1 -15.76 19.55 -18.49
CA MET A 1 -16.86 20.51 -18.71
C MET A 1 -18.12 19.97 -18.03
N LEU A 2 -18.34 20.30 -16.75
CA LEU A 2 -19.56 19.92 -16.01
C LEU A 2 -20.64 20.99 -16.29
N LYS A 3 -21.73 20.58 -16.96
CA LYS A 3 -22.93 21.42 -17.14
C LYS A 3 -23.63 21.53 -15.79
N ARG A 4 -23.67 22.72 -15.19
CA ARG A 4 -24.55 23.00 -14.06
C ARG A 4 -26.00 23.06 -14.57
N LEU A 5 -26.85 22.18 -14.04
CA LEU A 5 -28.29 22.31 -14.20
C LEU A 5 -28.76 23.51 -13.34
N PRO A 6 -29.61 24.42 -13.86
CA PRO A 6 -30.13 25.53 -13.06
C PRO A 6 -31.03 24.97 -11.95
N LEU A 7 -30.70 25.33 -10.71
CA LEU A 7 -31.47 24.96 -9.52
C LEU A 7 -32.86 25.61 -9.63
N PRO A 8 -33.97 24.87 -9.46
CA PRO A 8 -35.29 25.48 -9.36
C PRO A 8 -35.30 26.42 -8.15
N THR A 9 -35.67 27.68 -8.37
CA THR A 9 -35.91 28.69 -7.34
C THR A 9 -37.17 28.34 -6.54
N ALA A 10 -37.08 27.29 -5.74
CA ALA A 10 -37.98 27.09 -4.62
C ALA A 10 -37.46 27.97 -3.49
N THR A 11 -38.26 28.92 -3.02
CA THR A 11 -38.01 29.66 -1.78
C THR A 11 -38.09 28.66 -0.63
N LEU A 12 -36.95 28.06 -0.31
CA LEU A 12 -36.82 27.09 0.77
C LEU A 12 -36.87 27.87 2.08
N ASN A 13 -38.03 27.83 2.74
CA ASN A 13 -38.24 28.45 4.04
C ASN A 13 -37.53 27.60 5.10
N ILE A 14 -36.21 27.71 5.16
CA ILE A 14 -35.36 26.90 6.04
C ILE A 14 -35.46 27.49 7.45
N LYS A 15 -36.35 26.92 8.26
CA LYS A 15 -36.29 27.11 9.71
C LYS A 15 -35.10 26.31 10.23
N ALA A 16 -34.03 27.00 10.62
CA ALA A 16 -32.88 26.35 11.24
C ALA A 16 -33.34 25.53 12.46
N LEU A 17 -32.99 24.25 12.51
CA LEU A 17 -33.29 23.41 13.66
C LEU A 17 -32.48 23.93 14.86
N ASN A 18 -33.19 24.23 15.96
CA ASN A 18 -32.58 24.68 17.20
C ASN A 18 -31.91 23.47 17.88
N SER A 19 -30.58 23.48 17.99
CA SER A 19 -29.78 22.41 18.60
C SER A 19 -30.18 22.10 20.04
N SER A 20 -30.75 23.07 20.75
CA SER A 20 -31.23 22.91 22.13
C SER A 20 -32.49 22.04 22.24
N THR A 21 -33.13 21.72 21.11
CA THR A 21 -34.34 20.87 21.03
C THR A 21 -34.08 19.52 20.35
N LEU A 22 -32.84 19.26 19.91
CA LEU A 22 -32.45 18.05 19.18
C LEU A 22 -31.91 16.93 20.08
N SER A 23 -31.67 17.19 21.36
CA SER A 23 -31.22 16.17 22.29
C SER A 23 -32.42 15.41 22.84
N VAL A 24 -32.78 14.30 22.19
CA VAL A 24 -33.71 13.30 22.73
C VAL A 24 -33.18 12.71 24.06
N PHE A 25 -31.87 12.81 24.28
CA PHE A 25 -31.17 12.35 25.46
C PHE A 25 -30.75 13.53 26.34
N SER A 26 -31.12 13.48 27.60
CA SER A 26 -30.63 14.39 28.64
C SER A 26 -29.21 13.99 29.06
N PRO A 27 -28.33 14.94 29.42
CA PRO A 27 -27.05 14.62 30.07
C PRO A 27 -27.23 13.88 31.41
N GLU A 28 -28.44 13.85 31.96
CA GLU A 28 -28.80 13.13 33.19
C GLU A 28 -29.28 11.68 32.91
N ASP A 29 -29.45 11.30 31.64
CA ASP A 29 -29.86 9.95 31.28
C ASP A 29 -28.73 8.96 31.53
N THR A 30 -29.08 7.83 32.16
CA THR A 30 -28.11 6.74 32.33
C THR A 30 -27.82 6.08 30.99
N LEU A 31 -26.60 5.55 30.83
CA LEU A 31 -26.21 4.80 29.64
C LEU A 31 -27.20 3.66 29.32
N GLY A 32 -27.73 2.98 30.34
CA GLY A 32 -28.73 1.92 30.15
C GLY A 32 -30.01 2.40 29.48
N THR A 33 -30.51 3.58 29.85
CA THR A 33 -31.71 4.20 29.25
C THR A 33 -31.46 4.64 27.81
N ILE A 34 -30.25 5.13 27.51
CA ILE A 34 -29.84 5.50 26.16
C ILE A 34 -29.81 4.26 25.26
N TRP A 35 -29.16 3.19 25.72
CA TRP A 35 -29.11 1.91 24.99
C TRP A 35 -30.50 1.32 24.75
N ASN A 36 -31.36 1.32 25.76
CA ASN A 36 -32.70 0.75 25.63
C ASN A 36 -33.57 1.53 24.61
N ARG A 37 -33.41 2.86 24.52
CA ARG A 37 -34.14 3.69 23.54
C ARG A 37 -33.55 3.60 22.12
N LEU A 38 -32.27 3.23 21.98
CA LEU A 38 -31.60 2.98 20.69
C LEU A 38 -31.86 1.56 20.17
N MET A 39 -32.16 0.63 21.07
CA MET A 39 -32.58 -0.71 20.71
C MET A 39 -33.99 -0.67 20.15
N VAL A 40 -34.17 -1.23 18.96
CA VAL A 40 -35.48 -1.39 18.32
C VAL A 40 -36.30 -2.38 19.17
N GLU A 41 -37.32 -1.89 19.88
CA GLU A 41 -38.15 -2.69 20.80
C GLU A 41 -38.92 -3.82 20.09
N GLU A 42 -39.28 -3.65 18.83
CA GLU A 42 -40.09 -4.62 18.07
C GLU A 42 -39.58 -4.66 16.62
N GLN A 43 -38.68 -5.58 16.30
CA GLN A 43 -38.31 -5.85 14.92
C GLN A 43 -39.52 -6.48 14.20
N LYS A 44 -40.38 -5.65 13.58
CA LYS A 44 -41.44 -6.15 12.69
C LYS A 44 -40.80 -7.10 11.68
N LEU A 45 -41.27 -8.35 11.59
CA LEU A 45 -40.62 -9.43 10.84
C LEU A 45 -40.50 -9.21 9.31
N SER A 46 -41.01 -8.11 8.77
CA SER A 46 -40.84 -7.75 7.35
C SER A 46 -40.75 -6.24 7.16
N PRO A 47 -39.61 -5.60 7.44
CA PRO A 47 -39.39 -4.23 7.04
C PRO A 47 -39.07 -4.20 5.54
N ASN A 48 -39.99 -3.67 4.74
CA ASN A 48 -39.80 -3.52 3.29
C ASN A 48 -38.86 -2.35 3.02
N PHE A 49 -37.55 -2.61 2.94
CA PHE A 49 -36.52 -1.58 2.77
C PHE A 49 -36.20 -1.25 1.30
N ASP A 50 -36.85 -1.91 0.34
CA ASP A 50 -36.53 -1.76 -1.10
C ASP A 50 -36.63 -0.30 -1.58
N GLU A 51 -37.65 0.43 -1.14
CA GLU A 51 -37.86 1.84 -1.52
C GLU A 51 -36.78 2.76 -0.92
N TYR A 52 -36.29 2.42 0.28
CA TYR A 52 -35.21 3.14 0.95
C TYR A 52 -33.86 2.88 0.25
N TYR A 53 -33.57 1.63 -0.10
CA TYR A 53 -32.33 1.26 -0.80
C TYR A 53 -32.30 1.82 -2.23
N THR A 54 -33.43 1.83 -2.94
CA THR A 54 -33.51 2.41 -4.29
C THR A 54 -33.34 3.92 -4.28
N SER A 55 -33.88 4.61 -3.27
CA SER A 55 -33.69 6.06 -3.12
C SER A 55 -32.29 6.44 -2.64
N CYS A 56 -31.64 5.59 -1.83
CA CYS A 56 -30.29 5.83 -1.29
C CYS A 56 -29.16 5.07 -2.02
N ALA A 57 -29.40 4.56 -3.23
CA ALA A 57 -28.37 3.96 -4.07
C ALA A 57 -27.83 4.99 -5.09
N PRO A 58 -26.87 5.85 -4.71
CA PRO A 58 -26.23 6.72 -5.68
C PRO A 58 -25.53 5.86 -6.74
N ALA A 59 -25.83 6.13 -8.01
CA ALA A 59 -25.19 5.42 -9.13
C ALA A 59 -23.66 5.64 -9.18
N ILE A 60 -23.15 6.65 -8.48
CA ILE A 60 -21.74 7.03 -8.45
C ILE A 60 -21.36 7.39 -7.02
N CYS A 61 -20.58 6.53 -6.37
CA CYS A 61 -19.94 6.84 -5.11
C CYS A 61 -18.65 7.62 -5.37
N THR A 62 -18.57 8.85 -4.88
CA THR A 62 -17.32 9.62 -4.87
C THR A 62 -16.72 9.57 -3.47
N TYR A 63 -15.66 8.77 -3.32
CA TYR A 63 -14.90 8.74 -2.08
C TYR A 63 -13.78 9.77 -2.19
N THR A 64 -13.74 10.69 -1.24
CA THR A 64 -12.61 11.61 -1.09
C THR A 64 -11.58 10.93 -0.19
N ILE A 65 -10.41 10.64 -0.73
CA ILE A 65 -9.27 10.14 0.06
C ILE A 65 -8.75 11.33 0.87
N VAL A 66 -9.33 11.56 2.04
CA VAL A 66 -8.80 12.52 3.01
C VAL A 66 -7.57 11.92 3.66
N GLN A 67 -6.40 12.23 3.08
CA GLN A 67 -5.09 11.83 3.58
C GLN A 67 -4.77 12.61 4.87
N ARG A 68 -5.41 12.23 5.98
CA ARG A 68 -5.35 12.96 7.27
C ARG A 68 -3.96 12.92 7.94
N MET A 69 -3.03 12.14 7.40
CA MET A 69 -1.68 11.87 7.96
C MET A 69 -0.57 11.95 6.89
N ASP A 70 -0.67 12.85 5.92
CA ASP A 70 0.30 12.99 4.82
C ASP A 70 1.74 13.24 5.32
N ARG A 71 1.91 14.05 6.36
CA ARG A 71 3.25 14.34 6.94
C ARG A 71 3.92 13.11 7.54
N VAL A 72 3.17 12.29 8.28
CA VAL A 72 3.70 11.08 8.91
C VAL A 72 4.10 10.07 7.84
N TYR A 73 3.28 9.95 6.79
CA TYR A 73 3.56 9.08 5.63
C TYR A 73 4.85 9.48 4.90
N ILE A 74 5.11 10.78 4.72
CA ILE A 74 6.35 11.27 4.09
C ILE A 74 7.57 10.92 4.96
N VAL A 75 7.48 11.16 6.28
CA VAL A 75 8.60 10.91 7.20
C VAL A 75 8.92 9.42 7.34
N THR A 76 7.90 8.55 7.42
CA THR A 76 8.11 7.10 7.50
C THR A 76 8.65 6.54 6.19
N THR A 77 8.18 7.03 5.05
CA THR A 77 8.71 6.68 3.72
C THR A 77 10.19 7.02 3.61
N ILE A 78 10.58 8.25 3.99
CA ILE A 78 11.97 8.69 3.96
C ILE A 78 12.83 7.87 4.92
N SER A 79 12.36 7.65 6.16
CA SER A 79 13.07 6.86 7.17
C SER A 79 13.25 5.40 6.72
N GLY A 80 12.23 4.82 6.09
CA GLY A 80 12.27 3.47 5.53
C GLY A 80 13.18 3.36 4.31
N LEU A 81 13.24 4.37 3.45
CA LEU A 81 14.17 4.44 2.32
C LEU A 81 15.62 4.51 2.82
N PHE A 82 15.94 5.38 3.76
CA PHE A 82 17.30 5.48 4.30
C PHE A 82 17.70 4.23 5.07
N GLY A 83 16.83 3.72 5.95
CA GLY A 83 17.08 2.49 6.70
C GLY A 83 17.19 1.26 5.80
N GLY A 84 16.27 1.10 4.85
CA GLY A 84 16.21 -0.04 3.94
C GLY A 84 17.35 -0.04 2.92
N LEU A 85 17.71 1.11 2.36
CA LEU A 85 18.77 1.21 1.37
C LEU A 85 20.14 0.92 1.98
N VAL A 86 20.44 1.48 3.16
CA VAL A 86 21.72 1.23 3.84
C VAL A 86 21.82 -0.22 4.30
N THR A 87 20.73 -0.78 4.84
CA THR A 87 20.71 -2.17 5.32
C THR A 87 20.81 -3.18 4.17
N SER A 88 20.07 -2.96 3.08
CA SER A 88 20.16 -3.82 1.89
C SER A 88 21.54 -3.77 1.26
N LEU A 89 22.15 -2.59 1.15
CA LEU A 89 23.49 -2.45 0.58
C LEU A 89 24.54 -3.18 1.43
N ARG A 90 24.47 -3.06 2.76
CA ARG A 90 25.37 -3.80 3.68
C ARG A 90 25.23 -5.31 3.58
N LEU A 91 24.05 -5.83 3.23
CA LEU A 91 23.83 -7.26 3.00
C LEU A 91 24.30 -7.71 1.60
N ILE A 92 24.06 -6.88 0.59
CA ILE A 92 24.38 -7.18 -0.81
C ILE A 92 25.91 -7.20 -1.02
N VAL A 93 26.65 -6.30 -0.40
CA VAL A 93 28.12 -6.19 -0.56
C VAL A 93 28.87 -7.51 -0.25
N PRO A 94 28.72 -8.16 0.92
CA PRO A 94 29.44 -9.41 1.21
C PRO A 94 28.98 -10.58 0.34
N VAL A 95 27.69 -10.63 -0.04
CA VAL A 95 27.16 -11.67 -0.93
C VAL A 95 27.73 -11.50 -2.35
N ALA A 96 27.73 -10.28 -2.87
CA ALA A 96 28.29 -9.95 -4.16
C ALA A 96 29.80 -10.19 -4.21
N ALA A 97 30.54 -9.82 -3.16
CA ALA A 97 31.98 -10.05 -3.06
C ALA A 97 32.35 -11.54 -3.08
N LYS A 98 31.62 -12.38 -2.32
CA LYS A 98 31.81 -13.84 -2.36
C LYS A 98 31.53 -14.42 -3.74
N LEU A 99 30.43 -13.97 -4.37
CA LEU A 99 30.07 -14.42 -5.72
C LEU A 99 31.13 -14.01 -6.75
N PHE A 100 31.59 -12.76 -6.71
CA PHE A 100 32.67 -12.27 -7.57
C PHE A 100 33.95 -13.06 -7.39
N HIS A 101 34.34 -13.37 -6.15
CA HIS A 101 35.54 -14.13 -5.86
C HIS A 101 35.45 -15.57 -6.39
N LEU A 102 34.30 -16.24 -6.24
CA LEU A 102 34.07 -17.58 -6.80
C LEU A 102 34.13 -17.59 -8.33
N ILE A 103 33.49 -16.61 -8.98
CA ILE A 103 33.49 -16.47 -10.43
C ILE A 103 34.91 -16.19 -10.94
N PHE A 104 35.63 -15.25 -10.32
CA PHE A 104 36.98 -14.87 -10.72
C PHE A 104 37.98 -16.03 -10.53
N PHE A 105 37.87 -16.76 -9.42
CA PHE A 105 38.70 -17.95 -9.19
C PHE A 105 38.43 -19.04 -10.24
N HIS A 106 37.15 -19.26 -10.60
CA HIS A 106 36.79 -20.19 -11.67
C HIS A 106 37.32 -19.75 -13.04
N GLN A 107 37.28 -18.45 -13.35
CA GLN A 107 37.82 -17.94 -14.61
C GLN A 107 39.35 -18.00 -14.66
N ARG A 108 40.05 -17.75 -13.55
CA ARG A 108 41.51 -17.82 -13.49
C ARG A 108 42.04 -19.24 -13.74
N ARG A 109 41.34 -20.28 -13.25
CA ARG A 109 41.62 -21.69 -13.60
C ARG A 109 41.47 -22.03 -15.08
N ARG A 110 40.63 -21.30 -15.83
CA ARG A 110 40.49 -21.50 -17.29
C ARG A 110 41.65 -20.91 -18.08
N ARG A 111 42.32 -19.86 -17.58
CA ARG A 111 43.48 -19.27 -18.27
C ARG A 111 44.78 -20.08 -18.10
N SER A 112 44.99 -20.77 -16.97
CA SER A 112 46.20 -21.58 -16.77
C SER A 112 46.25 -22.82 -17.67
N ASN A 113 45.14 -23.54 -17.81
CA ASN A 113 45.05 -24.74 -18.66
C ASN A 113 45.37 -24.46 -20.15
N ILE A 114 45.17 -23.23 -20.63
CA ILE A 114 45.51 -22.85 -22.02
C ILE A 114 47.02 -22.61 -22.20
N HIS A 115 47.73 -22.17 -21.16
CA HIS A 115 49.18 -21.93 -21.22
C HIS A 115 49.96 -23.24 -21.12
N ASP A 116 49.49 -24.18 -20.29
CA ASP A 116 50.12 -25.51 -20.15
C ASP A 116 50.04 -26.32 -21.47
N GLN A 117 48.94 -26.19 -22.23
CA GLN A 117 48.74 -26.90 -23.50
C GLN A 117 49.66 -26.44 -24.65
N GLU A 118 50.18 -25.21 -24.60
CA GLU A 118 51.13 -24.72 -25.62
C GLU A 118 52.57 -25.19 -25.32
N LEU A 119 52.91 -25.45 -24.05
CA LEU A 119 54.23 -25.95 -23.65
C LEU A 119 54.43 -27.42 -24.08
N ASP A 120 53.38 -28.25 -24.01
CA ASP A 120 53.42 -29.64 -24.50
C ASP A 120 53.47 -29.75 -26.04
N ARG A 121 52.95 -28.76 -26.76
CA ARG A 121 53.01 -28.73 -28.24
C ARG A 121 54.42 -28.43 -28.75
N HIS A 122 55.21 -27.67 -28.01
CA HIS A 122 56.60 -27.37 -28.35
C HIS A 122 57.56 -28.50 -27.95
N GLU A 123 57.29 -29.26 -26.89
CA GLU A 123 58.11 -30.41 -26.49
C GLU A 123 57.85 -31.67 -27.35
N GLY A 124 56.64 -31.83 -27.90
CA GLY A 124 56.29 -32.92 -28.81
C GLY A 124 56.81 -32.80 -30.26
N LYS A 125 57.55 -31.74 -30.60
CA LYS A 125 58.06 -31.50 -31.96
C LYS A 125 59.59 -31.36 -32.02
N GLN A 126 60.31 -32.22 -31.32
CA GLN A 126 61.74 -32.43 -31.57
C GLN A 126 61.99 -33.91 -31.94
N PRO A 127 62.12 -34.26 -33.23
CA PRO A 127 62.60 -35.58 -33.62
C PRO A 127 64.08 -35.70 -33.27
N SER A 128 64.41 -36.65 -32.39
CA SER A 128 65.77 -37.15 -32.19
C SER A 128 66.24 -37.82 -33.47
N HIS A 129 67.04 -37.09 -34.25
CA HIS A 129 67.85 -37.63 -35.34
C HIS A 129 69.29 -37.70 -34.82
N THR A 130 69.81 -38.92 -34.68
CA THR A 130 71.24 -39.20 -34.76
C THR A 130 71.38 -40.49 -35.54
#